data_AF-K3WV35-F1
#
_entry.id   AF-K3WV35-F1
#
_cell.length_a   1.000
_cell.length_b   1.000
_cell.length_c   1.000
_cell.angle_alpha   90.00
_cell.angle_beta   90.00
_cell.angle_gamma   90.00
#
_symmetry.space_group_name_H-M   'P 1'
#
loop_
_entity.id
_entity.type
_entity.pdbx_description
1 polymer ?
#
loop_
_entity_poly.entity_id
_entity_poly.type
_entity_poly.pdbx_seq_one_letter_code
_entity_poly.pdbx_strand_id
1 'polypeptide(L)'
;MTPEDRATIESVLMHWEDEFLSTTTTIWPDLIRCNKLSTLCSAATTPSLTMMEVWHYVNLPMNINGSKWHDDEIGLDSFTAPFKGSLGVAADILDKAMATFKTVTLIWAANLELRNLVHIVGDLHQPLHTVGGVSNTNPNGNQGGNLYKFAPLCAREPARAL
;
A
#
# COMPACT_ATOMS: atom_id res chain seq x y z
N MET A 1 22.10 2.16 -7.25
CA MET A 1 22.45 1.29 -6.12
C MET A 1 23.81 0.68 -6.41
N THR A 2 24.79 0.97 -5.58
CA THR A 2 26.15 0.39 -5.70
C THR A 2 26.15 -1.06 -5.22
N PRO A 3 27.20 -1.85 -5.50
CA PRO A 3 27.37 -3.18 -4.90
C PRO A 3 27.36 -3.15 -3.37
N GLU A 4 27.95 -2.12 -2.76
CA GLU A 4 28.00 -1.93 -1.30
C GLU A 4 26.61 -1.66 -0.72
N ASP A 5 25.81 -0.80 -1.38
CA ASP A 5 24.42 -0.54 -1.00
C ASP A 5 23.59 -1.84 -1.06
N ARG A 6 23.75 -2.61 -2.14
CA ARG A 6 23.07 -3.89 -2.32
C ARG A 6 23.41 -4.86 -1.19
N ALA A 7 24.70 -5.05 -0.91
CA ALA A 7 25.16 -5.96 0.15
C ALA A 7 24.59 -5.56 1.52
N THR A 8 24.52 -4.26 1.78
CA THR A 8 23.91 -3.72 3.00
C THR A 8 22.41 -4.06 3.07
N ILE A 9 21.65 -3.75 2.01
CA ILE A 9 20.21 -4.07 1.91
C ILE A 9 19.95 -5.56 2.08
N GLU A 10 20.71 -6.41 1.39
CA GLU A 10 20.59 -7.86 1.49
C GLU A 10 20.89 -8.33 2.92
N SER A 11 21.92 -7.80 3.57
CA SER A 11 22.24 -8.15 4.97
C SER A 11 21.11 -7.81 5.95
N VAL A 12 20.40 -6.71 5.73
CA VAL A 12 19.25 -6.31 6.54
C VAL A 12 18.09 -7.26 6.31
N LEU A 13 17.72 -7.49 5.04
CA LEU A 13 16.56 -8.31 4.67
C LEU A 13 16.71 -9.77 5.09
N MET A 14 17.93 -10.32 4.97
CA MET A 14 18.25 -11.70 5.34
C MET A 14 17.99 -12.02 6.82
N HIS A 15 17.96 -11.02 7.70
CA HIS A 15 17.76 -11.22 9.13
C HIS A 15 16.39 -11.82 9.49
N TRP A 16 15.40 -11.73 8.60
CA TRP A 16 14.05 -12.26 8.81
C TRP A 16 13.74 -13.50 7.95
N GLU A 17 14.70 -14.07 7.21
CA GLU A 17 14.43 -15.19 6.29
C GLU A 17 13.89 -16.44 7.00
N ASP A 18 14.33 -16.68 8.23
CA ASP A 18 13.86 -17.79 9.06
C ASP A 18 12.41 -17.58 9.54
N GLU A 19 11.94 -16.34 9.58
CA GLU A 19 10.58 -15.96 9.98
C GLU A 19 9.66 -15.75 8.77
N PHE A 20 10.21 -15.24 7.66
CA PHE A 20 9.51 -14.83 6.44
C PHE A 20 10.44 -14.95 5.21
N LEU A 21 10.10 -15.83 4.25
CA LEU A 21 10.89 -16.11 3.05
C LEU A 21 11.23 -14.83 2.22
N SER A 22 12.45 -14.73 1.68
CA SER A 22 12.99 -13.60 0.87
C SER A 22 12.11 -13.21 -0.30
N THR A 23 11.57 -14.21 -0.98
CA THR A 23 10.67 -14.01 -2.13
C THR A 23 9.35 -13.33 -1.74
N THR A 24 9.08 -13.18 -0.45
CA THR A 24 7.90 -12.47 0.06
C THR A 24 8.19 -11.02 0.45
N THR A 25 9.44 -10.54 0.42
CA THR A 25 9.83 -9.20 0.90
C THR A 25 8.92 -8.08 0.40
N THR A 26 8.65 -8.06 -0.91
CA THR A 26 7.85 -7.00 -1.55
C THR A 26 6.34 -7.19 -1.41
N ILE A 27 5.86 -8.35 -0.96
CA ILE A 27 4.43 -8.61 -0.72
C ILE A 27 4.14 -8.83 0.77
N TRP A 28 5.17 -8.81 1.61
CA TRP A 28 5.06 -9.14 3.04
C TRP A 28 4.07 -8.21 3.77
N PRO A 29 4.03 -6.89 3.51
CA PRO A 29 3.00 -6.02 4.09
C PRO A 29 1.57 -6.45 3.74
N ASP A 30 1.32 -6.91 2.51
CA ASP A 30 0.00 -7.46 2.11
C ASP A 30 -0.33 -8.77 2.85
N LEU A 31 0.67 -9.60 3.13
CA LEU A 31 0.47 -10.87 3.82
C LEU A 31 0.21 -10.66 5.31
N ILE A 32 0.94 -9.73 5.95
CA ILE A 32 0.92 -9.54 7.40
C ILE A 32 -0.26 -8.67 7.88
N ARG A 33 -0.92 -7.92 6.98
CA ARG A 33 -2.13 -7.15 7.34
C ARG A 33 -3.32 -8.04 7.70
N CYS A 34 -3.31 -9.29 7.26
CA CYS A 34 -4.42 -10.22 7.39
C CYS A 34 -4.60 -10.70 8.85
N ASN A 35 -5.77 -10.40 9.44
CA ASN A 35 -6.15 -10.87 10.78
C ASN A 35 -7.20 -12.01 10.75
N LYS A 36 -7.72 -12.35 9.57
CA LYS A 36 -8.70 -13.41 9.34
C LYS A 36 -8.53 -14.00 7.94
N LEU A 37 -8.71 -15.32 7.80
CA LEU A 37 -8.75 -15.98 6.50
C LEU A 37 -9.94 -15.48 5.66
N SER A 38 -9.67 -15.10 4.40
CA SER A 38 -10.66 -14.68 3.41
C SER A 38 -10.15 -14.94 1.99
N THR A 39 -10.98 -14.70 0.96
CA THR A 39 -10.54 -14.76 -0.45
C THR A 39 -9.40 -13.79 -0.77
N LEU A 40 -9.26 -12.71 0.02
CA LEU A 40 -8.22 -11.70 -0.12
C LEU A 40 -7.09 -11.87 0.91
N CYS A 41 -7.23 -12.83 1.83
CA CYS A 41 -6.29 -13.11 2.92
C CYS A 41 -6.13 -14.62 3.10
N SER A 42 -5.23 -15.22 2.34
CA SER A 42 -4.96 -16.67 2.36
C SER A 42 -3.85 -17.09 3.32
N ALA A 43 -3.10 -16.14 3.89
CA ALA A 43 -2.01 -16.42 4.83
C ALA A 43 -2.56 -16.71 6.24
N ALA A 44 -2.03 -17.75 6.89
CA ALA A 44 -2.43 -18.16 8.24
C ALA A 44 -2.13 -17.04 9.25
N THR A 45 -3.16 -16.67 10.00
CA THR A 45 -3.19 -15.53 10.92
C THR A 45 -2.29 -15.76 12.13
N THR A 46 -1.07 -15.21 12.12
CA THR A 46 -0.33 -14.58 13.24
C THR A 46 1.20 -14.56 12.97
N PRO A 47 1.93 -13.46 13.27
CA PRO A 47 1.41 -12.18 13.75
C PRO A 47 0.63 -11.44 12.65
N SER A 48 -0.28 -10.55 13.07
CA SER A 48 -1.02 -9.67 12.16
C SER A 48 -0.80 -8.22 12.57
N LEU A 49 -0.42 -7.39 11.61
CA LEU A 49 -0.24 -5.95 11.79
C LEU A 49 -1.36 -5.24 11.05
N THR A 50 -2.54 -5.14 11.66
CA THR A 50 -3.74 -4.53 11.04
C THR A 50 -3.52 -3.07 10.63
N MET A 51 -2.53 -2.39 11.23
CA MET A 51 -2.11 -1.05 10.79
C MET A 51 -1.70 -1.02 9.31
N MET A 52 -1.16 -2.12 8.78
CA MET A 52 -0.74 -2.20 7.38
C MET A 52 -1.92 -2.00 6.42
N GLU A 53 -3.15 -2.34 6.81
CA GLU A 53 -4.35 -2.16 5.97
C GLU A 53 -4.50 -0.73 5.43
N VAL A 54 -4.16 0.28 6.24
CA VAL A 54 -4.28 1.69 5.85
C VAL A 54 -2.99 2.27 5.26
N TRP A 55 -1.85 1.58 5.43
CA TRP A 55 -0.54 2.04 4.95
C TRP A 55 -0.34 1.86 3.44
N HIS A 56 -1.22 1.10 2.77
CA HIS A 56 -1.11 0.76 1.35
C HIS A 56 -1.60 1.84 0.36
N TYR A 57 -2.23 2.92 0.83
CA TYR A 57 -2.89 3.84 -0.10
C TYR A 57 -2.90 5.29 0.38
N VAL A 58 -3.23 6.18 -0.56
CA VAL A 58 -3.68 7.55 -0.33
C VAL A 58 -5.05 7.69 -0.97
N ASN A 59 -5.99 8.34 -0.30
CA ASN A 59 -7.36 8.46 -0.80
C ASN A 59 -7.64 9.89 -1.31
N LEU A 60 -7.03 10.26 -2.44
CA LEU A 60 -7.32 11.56 -3.08
C LEU A 60 -8.69 11.51 -3.77
N PRO A 61 -9.62 12.43 -3.48
CA PRO A 61 -10.91 12.44 -4.15
C PRO A 61 -10.74 12.82 -5.63
N MET A 62 -11.25 11.98 -6.52
CA MET A 62 -11.24 12.21 -7.97
C MET A 62 -12.63 11.99 -8.54
N ASN A 63 -13.23 12.99 -9.17
CA ASN A 63 -14.53 12.81 -9.82
C ASN A 63 -14.38 11.96 -11.09
N ILE A 64 -15.09 10.83 -11.15
CA ILE A 64 -14.92 9.85 -12.24
C ILE A 64 -15.56 10.30 -13.57
N ASN A 65 -16.44 11.30 -13.52
CA ASN A 65 -17.05 11.89 -14.73
C ASN A 65 -16.09 12.85 -15.47
N GLY A 66 -14.87 13.06 -14.95
CA GLY A 66 -13.88 13.97 -15.51
C GLY A 66 -14.09 15.45 -15.16
N SER A 67 -15.15 15.80 -14.42
CA SER A 67 -15.32 17.15 -13.88
C SER A 67 -14.42 17.37 -12.67
N LYS A 68 -14.30 18.63 -12.25
CA LYS A 68 -13.63 18.95 -10.99
C LYS A 68 -14.43 18.40 -9.80
N TRP A 69 -13.73 18.11 -8.71
CA TRP A 69 -14.34 17.80 -7.43
C TRP A 69 -14.68 19.11 -6.72
N HIS A 70 -15.95 19.34 -6.37
CA HIS A 70 -16.46 20.61 -5.81
C HIS A 70 -16.19 21.88 -6.65
N ASP A 71 -16.05 21.76 -7.98
CA ASP A 71 -15.64 22.86 -8.88
C ASP A 71 -14.26 23.47 -8.57
N ASP A 72 -13.55 22.92 -7.59
CA ASP A 72 -12.21 23.34 -7.19
C ASP A 72 -11.16 22.70 -8.10
N GLU A 73 -10.15 23.48 -8.48
CA GLU A 73 -8.90 22.90 -8.96
C GLU A 73 -8.34 22.03 -7.83
N ILE A 74 -7.82 20.83 -8.15
CA ILE A 74 -7.10 20.03 -7.16
C ILE A 74 -5.88 20.85 -6.72
N GLY A 75 -6.02 21.52 -5.58
CA GLY A 75 -5.02 22.38 -4.99
C GLY A 75 -4.19 21.65 -3.95
N LEU A 76 -3.16 22.33 -3.44
CA LEU A 76 -2.30 21.81 -2.39
C LEU A 76 -3.09 21.43 -1.12
N ASP A 77 -4.19 22.11 -0.82
CA ASP A 77 -5.04 21.76 0.32
C ASP A 77 -5.80 20.44 0.10
N SER A 78 -6.31 20.19 -1.10
CA SER A 78 -6.93 18.90 -1.47
C SER A 78 -5.90 17.76 -1.44
N PHE A 79 -4.64 18.05 -1.79
CA PHE A 79 -3.54 17.09 -1.71
C PHE A 79 -3.06 16.86 -0.28
N THR A 80 -3.02 17.91 0.56
CA THR A 80 -2.55 17.81 1.95
C THR A 80 -3.60 17.32 2.92
N ALA A 81 -4.89 17.46 2.62
CA ALA A 81 -5.97 17.01 3.48
C ALA A 81 -5.92 15.51 3.82
N PRO A 82 -5.67 14.58 2.86
CA PRO A 82 -5.46 13.16 3.19
C PRO A 82 -4.27 12.89 4.13
N PHE A 83 -3.28 13.79 4.15
CA PHE A 83 -2.10 13.69 5.00
C PHE A 83 -2.27 14.41 6.36
N LYS A 84 -3.25 15.31 6.49
CA LYS A 84 -3.55 16.04 7.74
C LYS A 84 -4.40 15.17 8.67
N GLY A 85 -3.79 14.63 9.72
CA GLY A 85 -4.48 13.88 10.78
C GLY A 85 -4.67 12.39 10.50
N SER A 86 -4.39 11.92 9.29
CA SER A 86 -4.34 10.49 8.96
C SER A 86 -2.98 9.93 9.37
N LEU A 87 -2.87 9.44 10.60
CA LEU A 87 -1.75 8.57 10.97
C LEU A 87 -1.84 7.30 10.11
N GLY A 88 -0.81 7.03 9.31
CA GLY A 88 -0.70 5.76 8.60
C GLY A 88 -1.37 5.69 7.23
N VAL A 89 -1.22 6.70 6.39
CA VAL A 89 -1.40 6.54 4.93
C VAL A 89 -0.03 6.37 4.26
N ALA A 90 0.01 5.81 3.05
CA ALA A 90 1.25 5.45 2.35
C ALA A 90 2.35 6.54 2.38
N ALA A 91 2.02 7.80 2.09
CA ALA A 91 3.04 8.86 2.08
C ALA A 91 3.57 9.25 3.47
N ASP A 92 2.73 9.19 4.52
CA ASP A 92 3.15 9.43 5.91
C ASP A 92 4.13 8.34 6.37
N ILE A 93 3.89 7.09 5.96
CA ILE A 93 4.79 5.98 6.26
C ILE A 93 6.10 6.09 5.50
N LEU A 94 6.11 6.57 4.25
CA LEU A 94 7.37 6.84 3.56
C LEU A 94 8.21 7.90 4.28
N ASP A 95 7.61 9.02 4.70
CA ASP A 95 8.34 10.05 5.44
C ASP A 95 8.88 9.52 6.77
N LYS A 96 8.06 8.76 7.50
CA LYS A 96 8.46 8.10 8.75
C LYS A 96 9.55 7.06 8.55
N ALA A 97 9.49 6.23 7.52
CA ALA A 97 10.54 5.26 7.20
C ALA A 97 11.87 5.98 6.95
N MET A 98 11.85 7.06 6.17
CA MET A 98 13.04 7.87 5.91
C MET A 98 13.58 8.56 7.17
N ALA A 99 12.70 8.99 8.09
CA ALA A 99 13.12 9.51 9.39
C ALA A 99 13.73 8.40 10.27
N THR A 100 13.12 7.21 10.30
CA THR A 100 13.60 6.05 11.05
C THR A 100 14.98 5.61 10.55
N PHE A 101 15.21 5.51 9.24
CA PHE A 101 16.51 5.11 8.70
C PHE A 101 17.67 6.01 9.12
N LYS A 102 17.42 7.26 9.51
CA LYS A 102 18.46 8.18 10.01
C LYS A 102 18.93 7.86 11.42
N THR A 103 18.10 7.19 12.22
CA THR A 103 18.34 7.01 13.67
C THR A 103 18.26 5.55 14.12
N VAL A 104 17.79 4.65 13.26
CA VAL A 104 17.59 3.25 13.59
C VAL A 104 18.90 2.56 13.94
N THR A 105 18.91 1.87 15.08
CA THR A 105 20.05 1.07 15.54
C THR A 105 19.71 -0.43 15.61
N LEU A 106 18.41 -0.76 15.61
CA LEU A 106 17.92 -2.14 15.65
C LEU A 106 17.71 -2.67 14.23
N ILE A 107 18.42 -3.74 13.88
CA ILE A 107 18.31 -4.40 12.58
C ILE A 107 16.88 -4.87 12.27
N TRP A 108 16.15 -5.29 13.31
CA TRP A 108 14.74 -5.67 13.20
C TRP A 108 13.87 -4.51 12.71
N ALA A 109 14.04 -3.32 13.31
CA ALA A 109 13.28 -2.14 12.90
C ALA A 109 13.69 -1.67 11.49
N ALA A 110 14.99 -1.73 11.16
CA ALA A 110 15.46 -1.42 9.81
C ALA A 110 14.86 -2.38 8.76
N ASN A 111 14.71 -3.66 9.07
CA ASN A 111 14.08 -4.66 8.20
C ASN A 111 12.59 -4.35 7.98
N LEU A 112 11.85 -4.07 9.07
CA LEU A 112 10.45 -3.67 8.99
C LEU A 112 10.26 -2.46 8.07
N GLU A 113 11.03 -1.40 8.29
CA GLU A 113 10.93 -0.16 7.49
C GLU A 113 11.34 -0.40 6.04
N LEU A 114 12.34 -1.25 5.78
CA LEU A 114 12.80 -1.54 4.42
C LEU A 114 11.76 -2.34 3.62
N ARG A 115 11.10 -3.32 4.25
CA ARG A 115 9.98 -4.05 3.62
C ARG A 115 8.83 -3.11 3.28
N ASN A 116 8.46 -2.22 4.21
CA ASN A 116 7.43 -1.22 3.98
C ASN A 116 7.82 -0.22 2.90
N LEU A 117 9.05 0.29 2.90
CA LEU A 117 9.55 1.23 1.89
C LEU A 117 9.39 0.65 0.48
N VAL A 118 9.91 -0.57 0.25
CA VAL A 118 9.89 -1.19 -1.08
C VAL A 118 8.46 -1.48 -1.53
N HIS A 119 7.60 -1.93 -0.61
CA HIS A 119 6.20 -2.21 -0.90
C HIS A 119 5.40 -0.94 -1.22
N ILE A 120 5.46 0.06 -0.35
CA ILE A 120 4.67 1.29 -0.44
C ILE A 120 5.06 2.12 -1.65
N VAL A 121 6.35 2.11 -2.04
CA VAL A 121 6.75 2.71 -3.32
C VAL A 121 5.99 2.05 -4.47
N GLY A 122 5.84 0.73 -4.49
CA GLY A 122 5.02 0.04 -5.49
C GLY A 122 3.56 0.48 -5.46
N ASP A 123 2.96 0.51 -4.27
CA ASP A 123 1.57 0.94 -4.08
C ASP A 123 1.32 2.36 -4.58
N LEU A 124 2.18 3.32 -4.24
CA LEU A 124 2.02 4.71 -4.69
C LEU A 124 2.18 4.89 -6.22
N HIS A 125 2.82 3.94 -6.91
CA HIS A 125 2.87 3.94 -8.38
C HIS A 125 1.63 3.28 -9.01
N GLN A 126 0.79 2.59 -8.22
CA GLN A 126 -0.48 2.02 -8.67
C GLN A 126 -1.56 3.13 -8.59
N PRO A 127 -2.10 3.63 -9.71
CA PRO A 127 -2.99 4.79 -9.70
C PRO A 127 -4.22 4.65 -8.79
N LEU A 128 -4.84 3.47 -8.75
CA LEU A 128 -5.99 3.16 -7.91
C LEU A 128 -5.65 3.06 -6.40
N HIS A 129 -4.39 2.93 -6.01
CA HIS A 129 -3.96 3.08 -4.61
C HIS A 129 -3.80 4.56 -4.21
N THR A 130 -3.98 5.51 -5.12
CA THR A 130 -3.79 6.94 -4.84
C THR A 130 -5.08 7.75 -4.91
N VAL A 131 -6.19 7.15 -5.37
CA VAL A 131 -7.45 7.86 -5.60
C VAL A 131 -8.68 7.13 -5.08
N GLY A 132 -9.66 7.89 -4.62
CA GLY A 132 -11.03 7.46 -4.41
C GLY A 132 -11.94 8.07 -5.48
N GLY A 133 -12.44 7.25 -6.40
CA GLY A 133 -13.32 7.70 -7.48
C GLY A 133 -14.69 8.12 -6.96
N VAL A 134 -14.96 9.43 -6.96
CA VAL A 134 -16.19 10.03 -6.45
C VAL A 134 -17.23 10.17 -7.56
N SER A 135 -18.49 9.94 -7.22
CA SER A 135 -19.66 10.07 -8.11
C SER A 135 -20.94 10.20 -7.29
N ASN A 136 -22.08 10.46 -7.94
CA ASN A 136 -23.39 10.47 -7.28
C ASN A 136 -23.69 9.15 -6.56
N THR A 137 -23.22 8.01 -7.08
CA THR A 137 -23.40 6.69 -6.46
C THR A 137 -22.35 6.36 -5.40
N ASN A 138 -21.19 7.02 -5.43
CA ASN A 138 -20.09 6.82 -4.48
C ASN A 138 -19.60 8.19 -3.97
N PRO A 139 -20.38 8.93 -3.15
CA PRO A 139 -20.03 10.28 -2.74
C PRO A 139 -18.78 10.35 -1.84
N ASN A 140 -18.39 9.24 -1.21
CA ASN A 140 -17.20 9.12 -0.36
C ASN A 140 -16.01 8.45 -1.07
N GLY A 141 -16.09 8.28 -2.40
CA GLY A 141 -15.10 7.55 -3.18
C GLY A 141 -15.43 6.07 -3.34
N ASN A 142 -14.86 5.45 -4.38
CA ASN A 142 -15.12 4.05 -4.76
C ASN A 142 -14.02 3.06 -4.30
N GLN A 143 -13.27 3.44 -3.25
CA GLN A 143 -12.17 2.64 -2.67
C GLN A 143 -11.12 2.22 -3.70
N GLY A 144 -10.55 3.15 -4.47
CA GLY A 144 -9.58 2.79 -5.52
C GLY A 144 -10.18 1.88 -6.59
N GLY A 145 -11.45 2.07 -6.93
CA GLY A 145 -12.15 1.21 -7.89
C GLY A 145 -12.58 -0.16 -7.35
N ASN A 146 -12.33 -0.53 -6.09
CA ASN A 146 -12.79 -1.81 -5.52
C ASN A 146 -14.33 -1.96 -5.51
N LEU A 147 -15.07 -0.85 -5.51
CA LEU A 147 -16.53 -0.87 -5.65
C LEU A 147 -17.01 -0.97 -7.10
N TYR A 148 -16.12 -0.88 -8.08
CA TYR A 148 -16.43 -1.04 -9.48
C TYR A 148 -16.49 -2.52 -9.86
N LYS A 149 -17.65 -2.97 -10.32
CA LYS A 149 -17.83 -4.35 -10.78
C LYS A 149 -17.65 -4.40 -12.29
N PHE A 150 -16.64 -5.12 -12.75
CA PHE A 150 -16.50 -5.45 -14.15
C PHE A 150 -17.62 -6.42 -14.55
N ALA A 151 -18.16 -6.23 -15.76
CA ALA A 151 -18.96 -7.29 -16.37
C ALA A 151 -18.09 -8.55 -16.45
N PRO A 152 -18.62 -9.74 -16.10
CA PRO A 152 -17.84 -10.96 -16.24
C PRO A 152 -17.35 -11.04 -17.68
N LEU A 153 -16.03 -11.14 -17.86
CA LEU A 153 -15.44 -11.48 -19.14
C LEU A 153 -16.19 -12.74 -19.62
N CYS A 154 -16.75 -12.67 -20.82
CA CYS A 154 -17.63 -13.67 -21.42
C CYS A 154 -17.43 -15.07 -20.85
N ALA A 155 -18.49 -15.71 -20.35
CA ALA A 155 -18.45 -17.10 -19.88
C ALA A 155 -17.95 -18.04 -21.01
N ARG A 156 -16.64 -18.25 -21.10
CA ARG A 156 -15.99 -19.27 -21.93
C ARG A 156 -14.59 -19.57 -21.38
N GLU A 157 -14.54 -20.69 -20.66
CA GLU A 157 -13.39 -21.52 -20.28
C GLU A 157 -12.41 -20.97 -19.22
N PRO A 158 -11.85 -21.85 -18.34
CA PRO A 158 -11.15 -21.45 -17.14
C PRO A 158 -9.71 -21.04 -17.46
N ALA A 159 -9.49 -19.75 -17.66
CA ALA A 159 -8.14 -19.19 -17.67
C ALA A 159 -7.69 -18.90 -16.24
N ARG A 160 -6.71 -19.67 -15.80
CA ARG A 160 -5.89 -19.53 -14.60
C ARG A 160 -5.58 -18.05 -14.30
N ALA A 161 -5.79 -17.68 -13.03
CA ALA A 161 -5.66 -16.33 -12.48
C ALA A 161 -4.42 -15.57 -12.98
N LEU A 162 -4.65 -14.30 -13.36
CA LEU A 162 -3.65 -13.23 -13.38
C LEU A 162 -3.75 -12.46 -12.07
#